data_AF-A0A0G2UQL9-F1
#
_entry.id   AF-A0A0G2UQL9-F1
#
_cell.length_a   1.000
_cell.length_b   1.000
_cell.length_c   1.000
_cell.angle_alpha   90.00
_cell.angle_beta   90.00
_cell.angle_gamma   90.00
#
_symmetry.space_group_name_H-M   'P 1'
#
loop_
_entity.id
_entity.type
_entity.pdbx_description
1 polymer ?
#
loop_
_entity_poly.entity_id
_entity_poly.type
_entity_poly.pdbx_seq_one_letter_code
_entity_poly.pdbx_strand_id
1 'polypeptide(L)'
;EADIPVCQLSVQPELNGPHHFNIGRALAPLKDEGVLIVGSGSAVHNLRALSPKAEGTVLPWAEEFDTWLEHALTSGRYEDVNEYMKKAPHAKQAHPWPDHFFPLHVAMGAAGQNSRAELIHRSWSLGALSYSSYKFT
;
A
#
# COMPACT_ATOMS: atom_id res chain seq x y z
N GLU A 1 -4.61 13.69 -24.65
CA GLU A 1 -3.49 14.45 -24.09
C GLU A 1 -3.43 14.21 -22.58
N ALA A 2 -2.37 14.63 -21.89
CA ALA A 2 -2.18 14.39 -20.45
C ALA A 2 -2.19 15.74 -19.73
N ASP A 3 -3.38 16.23 -19.39
CA ASP A 3 -3.62 17.64 -19.07
C ASP A 3 -3.50 17.98 -17.58
N ILE A 4 -3.16 17.00 -16.75
CA ILE A 4 -2.97 17.16 -15.31
C ILE A 4 -1.46 17.24 -15.03
N PRO A 5 -0.94 18.34 -14.46
CA PRO A 5 0.46 18.44 -14.06
C PRO A 5 0.83 17.37 -13.03
N VAL A 6 1.97 16.71 -13.22
CA VAL A 6 2.45 15.64 -12.33
C VAL A 6 3.84 15.98 -11.81
N CYS A 7 4.04 15.80 -10.50
CA CYS A 7 5.35 15.77 -9.87
C CYS A 7 5.62 14.37 -9.35
N GLN A 8 6.82 13.84 -9.60
CA GLN A 8 7.21 12.51 -9.16
C GLN A 8 8.03 12.59 -7.87
N LEU A 9 7.72 11.70 -6.93
CA LEU A 9 8.46 11.54 -5.69
C LEU A 9 8.99 10.11 -5.59
N SER A 10 10.31 9.97 -5.49
CA SER A 10 10.96 8.66 -5.34
C SER A 10 10.81 8.13 -3.91
N VAL A 11 10.67 6.81 -3.79
CA VAL A 11 10.79 6.11 -2.51
C VAL A 11 12.26 5.98 -2.10
N GLN A 12 12.52 5.77 -0.81
CA GLN A 12 13.85 5.54 -0.25
C GLN A 12 13.94 4.09 0.25
N PRO A 13 14.40 3.13 -0.55
CA PRO A 13 14.23 1.69 -0.29
C PRO A 13 14.90 1.19 1.00
N GLU A 14 15.96 1.87 1.43
CA GLU A 14 16.72 1.55 2.65
C GLU A 14 16.02 2.04 3.93
N LEU A 15 14.94 2.81 3.81
CA LEU A 15 14.17 3.37 4.92
C LEU A 15 12.86 2.61 5.12
N ASN A 16 12.23 2.80 6.28
CA ASN A 16 11.12 1.98 6.73
C ASN A 16 9.74 2.62 6.48
N GLY A 17 8.68 1.87 6.80
CA GLY A 17 7.30 2.34 6.73
C GLY A 17 7.05 3.68 7.45
N PRO A 18 7.43 3.81 8.74
CA PRO A 18 7.27 5.06 9.49
C PRO A 18 7.92 6.29 8.83
N HIS A 19 9.09 6.13 8.19
CA HIS A 19 9.73 7.20 7.42
C HIS A 19 8.83 7.68 6.27
N HIS A 20 8.33 6.75 5.46
CA HIS A 20 7.46 7.08 4.32
C HIS A 20 6.10 7.64 4.76
N PHE A 21 5.57 7.15 5.89
CA PHE A 21 4.39 7.75 6.52
C PHE A 21 4.63 9.20 6.94
N ASN A 22 5.81 9.51 7.50
CA ASN A 22 6.18 10.88 7.85
C ASN A 22 6.33 11.80 6.64
N ILE A 23 6.85 11.28 5.52
CA ILE A 23 6.83 12.00 4.24
C ILE A 23 5.39 12.33 3.86
N GLY A 24 4.48 11.34 3.92
CA GLY A 24 3.06 11.56 3.68
C GLY A 24 2.48 12.67 4.56
N ARG A 25 2.77 12.66 5.87
CA ARG A 25 2.32 13.71 6.79
C ARG A 25 2.83 15.10 6.40
N ALA A 26 4.08 15.20 5.92
CA ALA A 26 4.64 16.45 5.46
C ALA A 26 3.95 16.98 4.18
N LEU A 27 3.41 16.07 3.36
CA LEU A 27 2.65 16.42 2.14
C LEU A 27 1.16 16.69 2.40
N ALA A 28 0.63 16.33 3.57
CA ALA A 28 -0.80 16.45 3.89
C ALA A 28 -1.41 17.84 3.62
N PRO A 29 -0.72 18.98 3.89
CA PRO A 29 -1.27 20.32 3.59
C PRO A 29 -1.56 20.58 2.11
N LEU A 30 -0.88 19.89 1.19
CA LEU A 30 -1.08 20.09 -0.26
C LEU A 30 -2.50 19.71 -0.72
N LYS A 31 -3.21 18.87 0.05
CA LYS A 31 -4.61 18.53 -0.24
C LYS A 31 -5.51 19.77 -0.15
N ASP A 32 -5.22 20.68 0.77
CA ASP A 32 -5.96 21.94 0.93
C ASP A 32 -5.67 22.92 -0.22
N GLU A 33 -4.59 22.67 -0.97
CA GLU A 33 -4.21 23.40 -2.19
C GLU A 33 -4.72 22.71 -3.48
N GLY A 34 -5.55 21.66 -3.36
CA GLY A 34 -6.12 20.95 -4.51
C GLY A 34 -5.18 19.92 -5.16
N VAL A 35 -4.12 19.50 -4.46
CA VAL A 35 -3.20 18.47 -4.96
C VAL A 35 -3.67 17.07 -4.58
N LEU A 36 -3.78 16.19 -5.58
CA LEU A 36 -4.03 14.76 -5.38
C LEU A 36 -2.72 14.02 -5.08
N ILE A 37 -2.66 13.30 -3.97
CA ILE A 37 -1.54 12.41 -3.63
C ILE A 37 -1.89 10.98 -4.04
N VAL A 38 -1.08 10.38 -4.93
CA VAL A 38 -1.27 9.01 -5.42
C VAL A 38 -0.06 8.16 -5.04
N GLY A 39 -0.31 7.09 -4.27
CA GLY A 39 0.67 6.03 -4.02
C GLY A 39 0.45 4.87 -4.98
N SER A 40 1.37 4.66 -5.93
CA SER A 40 1.32 3.55 -6.89
C SER A 40 2.25 2.43 -6.45
N GLY A 41 1.71 1.23 -6.20
CA GLY A 41 2.45 0.07 -5.70
C GLY A 41 1.63 -1.21 -5.79
N SER A 42 1.81 -2.13 -4.85
CA SER A 42 1.03 -3.37 -4.77
C SER A 42 0.84 -3.81 -3.33
N ALA A 43 -0.37 -4.28 -2.98
CA ALA A 43 -0.68 -4.73 -1.63
C ALA A 43 0.07 -6.03 -1.26
N VAL A 44 0.27 -6.92 -2.23
CA VAL A 44 1.13 -8.12 -2.13
C VAL A 44 2.02 -8.16 -3.37
N HIS A 45 3.33 -8.31 -3.19
CA HIS A 45 4.29 -8.27 -4.29
C HIS A 45 5.48 -9.21 -4.04
N ASN A 46 5.29 -10.50 -4.32
CA ASN A 46 6.36 -11.48 -4.26
C ASN A 46 6.61 -12.14 -5.62
N LEU A 47 7.55 -11.58 -6.38
CA LEU A 47 7.95 -12.09 -7.69
C LEU A 47 8.42 -13.56 -7.68
N ARG A 48 8.96 -14.05 -6.55
CA ARG A 48 9.40 -15.45 -6.42
C ARG A 48 8.25 -16.44 -6.30
N ALA A 49 7.06 -15.97 -5.94
CA ALA A 49 5.86 -16.78 -5.75
C ALA A 49 4.90 -16.72 -6.96
N LEU A 50 5.17 -15.85 -7.95
CA LEU A 50 4.31 -15.72 -9.12
C LEU A 50 4.37 -16.98 -9.98
N SER A 51 3.20 -17.42 -10.43
CA SER A 51 3.07 -18.59 -11.30
C SER A 51 1.96 -18.37 -12.32
N PRO A 52 2.23 -18.47 -13.63
CA PRO A 52 1.19 -18.44 -14.66
C PRO A 52 0.12 -19.54 -14.48
N LYS A 53 0.48 -20.64 -13.80
CA LYS A 53 -0.47 -21.73 -13.48
C LYS A 53 -1.42 -21.38 -12.33
N ALA A 54 -1.12 -20.32 -11.59
CA ALA A 54 -1.95 -19.78 -10.52
C ALA A 54 -2.78 -18.57 -10.99
N GLU A 55 -2.89 -18.34 -12.30
CA GLU A 55 -3.78 -17.31 -12.81
C GLU A 55 -5.23 -17.64 -12.46
N GLY A 56 -5.96 -16.66 -11.94
CA GLY A 56 -7.33 -16.84 -11.44
C GLY A 56 -7.42 -17.57 -10.08
N THR A 57 -6.30 -17.93 -9.45
CA THR A 57 -6.27 -18.41 -8.07
C THR A 57 -5.46 -17.45 -7.19
N VAL A 58 -5.60 -17.59 -5.87
CA VAL A 58 -4.86 -16.81 -4.88
C VAL A 58 -4.21 -17.78 -3.90
N LEU A 59 -2.94 -17.56 -3.58
CA LEU A 59 -2.26 -18.35 -2.56
C LEU A 59 -2.79 -17.96 -1.17
N PRO A 60 -3.10 -18.92 -0.28
CA PRO A 60 -3.73 -18.61 1.01
C PRO A 60 -2.98 -17.57 1.86
N TRP A 61 -1.65 -17.67 1.93
CA TRP A 61 -0.82 -16.71 2.67
C TRP A 61 -0.92 -15.27 2.11
N ALA A 62 -1.16 -15.13 0.80
CA ALA A 62 -1.28 -13.83 0.15
C ALA A 62 -2.64 -13.20 0.46
N GLU A 63 -3.71 -14.00 0.40
CA GLU A 63 -5.05 -13.59 0.80
C GLU A 63 -5.11 -13.20 2.28
N GLU A 64 -4.44 -13.94 3.16
CA GLU A 64 -4.35 -13.63 4.59
C GLU A 64 -3.66 -12.28 4.85
N PHE A 65 -2.56 -11.97 4.14
CA PHE A 65 -1.91 -10.66 4.25
C PHE A 65 -2.81 -9.54 3.73
N ASP A 66 -3.42 -9.70 2.55
CA ASP A 66 -4.28 -8.68 1.94
C ASP A 66 -5.54 -8.40 2.78
N THR A 67 -6.14 -9.45 3.36
CA THR A 67 -7.28 -9.33 4.28
C THR A 67 -6.89 -8.62 5.56
N TRP A 68 -5.74 -8.95 6.15
CA TRP A 68 -5.20 -8.22 7.31
C TRP A 68 -5.00 -6.74 6.99
N LEU A 69 -4.45 -6.45 5.80
CA LEU A 69 -4.20 -5.09 5.35
C LEU A 69 -5.49 -4.30 5.18
N GLU A 70 -6.48 -4.87 4.49
CA GLU A 70 -7.80 -4.25 4.32
C GLU A 70 -8.40 -3.90 5.68
N HIS A 71 -8.44 -4.85 6.61
CA HIS A 71 -8.99 -4.63 7.94
C HIS A 71 -8.21 -3.55 8.72
N ALA A 72 -6.88 -3.53 8.60
CA ALA A 72 -6.06 -2.50 9.23
C ALA A 72 -6.37 -1.10 8.68
N LEU A 73 -6.44 -0.96 7.36
CA LEU A 73 -6.68 0.33 6.69
C LEU A 73 -8.11 0.85 6.90
N THR A 74 -9.11 -0.01 6.76
CA THR A 74 -10.53 0.34 6.95
C THR A 74 -10.89 0.64 8.40
N SER A 75 -10.17 0.05 9.36
CA SER A 75 -10.33 0.32 10.79
C SER A 75 -9.44 1.47 11.32
N GLY A 76 -8.63 2.11 10.46
CA GLY A 76 -7.74 3.19 10.88
C GLY A 76 -6.58 2.75 11.78
N ARG A 77 -6.13 1.49 11.68
CA ARG A 77 -4.98 0.95 12.43
C ARG A 77 -3.66 1.25 11.71
N TYR A 78 -3.37 2.51 11.43
CA TYR A 78 -2.19 2.91 10.66
C TYR A 78 -0.86 2.61 11.38
N GLU A 79 -0.84 2.57 12.71
CA GLU A 79 0.31 2.07 13.48
C GLU A 79 0.60 0.59 13.22
N ASP A 80 -0.42 -0.21 12.91
CA ASP A 80 -0.23 -1.62 12.58
C ASP A 80 0.40 -1.79 11.20
N VAL A 81 -0.05 -0.99 10.23
CA VAL A 81 0.49 -0.96 8.87
C VAL A 81 1.93 -0.43 8.86
N ASN A 82 2.22 0.62 9.62
CA ASN A 82 3.59 1.15 9.78
C ASN A 82 4.56 0.12 10.37
N GLU A 83 4.07 -0.83 11.17
CA GLU A 83 4.85 -1.93 11.74
C GLU A 83 4.51 -3.29 11.12
N TYR A 84 4.05 -3.32 9.87
CA TYR A 84 3.55 -4.55 9.22
C TYR A 84 4.55 -5.72 9.28
N MET A 85 5.86 -5.47 9.21
CA MET A 85 6.88 -6.52 9.32
C MET A 85 6.82 -7.31 10.64
N LYS A 86 6.31 -6.70 11.71
CA LYS A 86 6.13 -7.33 13.02
C LYS A 86 4.70 -7.84 13.24
N LYS A 87 3.70 -7.16 12.66
CA LYS A 87 2.29 -7.31 13.01
C LYS A 87 1.44 -8.04 11.96
N ALA A 88 1.87 -8.03 10.70
CA ALA A 88 1.14 -8.67 9.62
C ALA A 88 1.51 -10.16 9.52
N PRO A 89 0.53 -11.04 9.22
CA PRO A 89 0.83 -12.41 8.87
C PRO A 89 1.64 -12.43 7.57
N HIS A 90 2.66 -13.29 7.45
CA HIS A 90 3.42 -13.48 6.20
C HIS A 90 4.10 -12.23 5.62
N ALA A 91 4.35 -11.18 6.42
CA ALA A 91 4.88 -9.89 5.94
C ALA A 91 6.11 -10.02 5.03
N LYS A 92 7.11 -10.80 5.47
CA LYS A 92 8.35 -11.03 4.69
C LYS A 92 8.11 -11.85 3.41
N GLN A 93 7.08 -12.68 3.41
CA GLN A 93 6.70 -13.47 2.24
C GLN A 93 5.86 -12.63 1.26
N ALA A 94 5.00 -11.72 1.73
CA ALA A 94 4.28 -10.78 0.88
C ALA A 94 5.17 -9.72 0.25
N HIS A 95 6.18 -9.27 1.01
CA HIS A 95 7.14 -8.25 0.58
C HIS A 95 8.57 -8.68 0.94
N PRO A 96 9.21 -9.56 0.13
CA PRO A 96 10.64 -9.87 0.31
C PRO A 96 11.49 -8.61 0.24
N TRP A 97 11.10 -7.69 -0.65
CA TRP A 97 11.56 -6.32 -0.78
C TRP A 97 10.33 -5.39 -0.69
N PRO A 98 10.34 -4.38 0.18
CA PRO A 98 9.13 -3.63 0.53
C PRO A 98 8.91 -2.33 -0.27
N ASP A 99 9.71 -2.10 -1.32
CA ASP A 99 9.68 -0.89 -2.14
C ASP A 99 8.30 -0.65 -2.78
N HIS A 100 7.61 -1.71 -3.20
CA HIS A 100 6.25 -1.64 -3.76
C HIS A 100 5.16 -1.39 -2.69
N PHE A 101 5.50 -1.46 -1.40
CA PHE A 101 4.58 -1.25 -0.29
C PHE A 101 4.72 0.14 0.35
N PHE A 102 5.88 0.79 0.21
CA PHE A 102 6.12 2.14 0.74
C PHE A 102 5.22 3.25 0.18
N PRO A 103 4.78 3.23 -1.10
CA PRO A 103 3.82 4.20 -1.61
C PRO A 103 2.52 4.26 -0.80
N LEU A 104 2.05 3.12 -0.27
CA LEU A 104 0.86 3.07 0.60
C LEU A 104 1.08 3.89 1.88
N HIS A 105 2.28 3.86 2.46
CA HIS A 105 2.57 4.57 3.69
C HIS A 105 2.56 6.09 3.47
N VAL A 106 3.06 6.54 2.31
CA VAL A 106 2.98 7.96 1.92
C VAL A 106 1.52 8.40 1.77
N ALA A 107 0.71 7.63 1.04
CA ALA A 107 -0.72 7.96 0.86
C ALA A 107 -1.48 7.99 2.20
N MET A 108 -1.22 6.99 3.06
CA MET A 108 -1.79 6.90 4.40
C MET A 108 -1.36 8.06 5.30
N GLY A 109 -0.10 8.49 5.24
CA GLY A 109 0.39 9.66 5.99
C GLY A 109 -0.22 10.98 5.50
N ALA A 110 -0.38 11.12 4.18
CA ALA A 110 -0.98 12.29 3.56
C ALA A 110 -2.49 12.39 3.83
N ALA A 111 -3.16 11.26 4.07
CA ALA A 111 -4.57 11.23 4.44
C ALA A 111 -4.85 11.98 5.76
N GLY A 112 -3.89 12.02 6.68
CA GLY A 112 -4.00 12.77 7.94
C GLY A 112 -4.56 11.93 9.09
N GLN A 113 -4.71 12.56 10.26
CA GLN A 113 -5.14 11.88 11.48
C GLN A 113 -6.58 11.38 11.37
N ASN A 114 -6.86 10.23 11.98
CA ASN A 114 -8.17 9.56 11.99
C ASN A 114 -8.72 9.18 10.60
N SER A 115 -7.90 9.28 9.55
CA SER A 115 -8.29 8.86 8.21
C SER A 115 -8.54 7.35 8.17
N ARG A 116 -9.50 6.97 7.33
CA ARG A 116 -9.81 5.57 7.04
C ARG A 116 -9.74 5.35 5.55
N ALA A 117 -9.42 4.12 5.17
CA ALA A 117 -9.47 3.72 3.78
C ALA A 117 -10.83 3.11 3.42
N GLU A 118 -11.24 3.32 2.19
CA GLU A 118 -12.24 2.53 1.46
C GLU A 118 -11.51 1.66 0.43
N LEU A 119 -11.79 0.36 0.41
CA LEU A 119 -11.34 -0.51 -0.66
C LEU A 119 -12.17 -0.22 -1.91
N ILE A 120 -11.54 0.37 -2.93
CA ILE A 120 -12.23 0.79 -4.17
C ILE A 120 -12.06 -0.19 -5.33
N HIS A 121 -11.08 -1.10 -5.22
CA HIS A 121 -10.85 -2.15 -6.21
C HIS A 121 -10.09 -3.31 -5.57
N ARG A 122 -10.39 -4.54 -6.01
CA ARG A 122 -9.63 -5.74 -5.67
C ARG A 122 -9.57 -6.66 -6.89
N SER A 123 -8.36 -7.00 -7.30
CA SER A 123 -8.11 -8.08 -8.24
C SER A 123 -6.75 -8.70 -7.95
N TRP A 124 -6.54 -9.87 -8.51
CA TRP A 124 -5.34 -10.67 -8.32
C TRP A 124 -4.82 -11.15 -9.66
N SER A 125 -3.51 -11.41 -9.73
CA SER A 125 -2.90 -12.11 -10.86
C SER A 125 -1.78 -13.02 -10.36
N LEU A 126 -1.52 -14.09 -11.10
CA LEU A 126 -0.39 -15.00 -10.88
C LEU A 126 -0.27 -15.57 -9.45
N GLY A 127 -1.38 -15.71 -8.72
CA GLY A 127 -1.45 -16.27 -7.36
C GLY A 127 -1.02 -15.36 -6.21
N ALA A 128 -0.14 -14.38 -6.43
CA ALA A 128 0.49 -13.62 -5.35
C ALA A 128 0.75 -12.13 -5.69
N LEU A 129 0.06 -11.59 -6.69
CA LEU A 129 0.10 -10.17 -7.02
C LEU A 129 -1.28 -9.55 -6.75
N SER A 130 -1.38 -8.70 -5.72
CA SER A 130 -2.62 -8.02 -5.35
C SER A 130 -2.66 -6.60 -5.91
N TYR A 131 -3.78 -6.27 -6.56
CA TYR A 131 -4.12 -4.93 -7.04
C TYR A 131 -5.14 -4.22 -6.14
N SER A 132 -5.27 -4.65 -4.88
CA SER A 132 -6.12 -3.97 -3.90
C SER A 132 -5.77 -2.48 -3.85
N SER A 133 -6.76 -1.64 -4.14
CA SER A 133 -6.61 -0.18 -4.24
C SER A 133 -7.50 0.51 -3.22
N TYR A 134 -6.96 1.55 -2.59
CA TYR A 134 -7.58 2.20 -1.45
C TYR A 134 -7.73 3.69 -1.69
N LYS A 135 -8.90 4.23 -1.34
CA LYS A 135 -9.15 5.66 -1.26
C LYS A 135 -9.19 6.06 0.21
N PHE A 136 -8.39 7.05 0.59
CA PHE A 136 -8.41 7.58 1.95
C PHE A 136 -9.32 8.80 2.03
N THR A 137 -10.13 8.87 3.09
CA THR A 137 -11.00 10.01 3.43
C THR A 137 -10.65 10.55 4.81
#